data_AF-A0A966SXM2-F1
#
_entry.id   AF-A0A966SXM2-F1
#
_cell.length_a   1.000
_cell.length_b   1.000
_cell.length_c   1.000
_cell.angle_alpha   90.00
_cell.angle_beta   90.00
_cell.angle_gamma   90.00
#
_symmetry.space_group_name_H-M   'P 1'
#
loop_
_entity.id
_entity.type
_entity.pdbx_description
1 polymer ?
#
loop_
_entity_poly.entity_id
_entity_poly.type
_entity_poly.pdbx_seq_one_letter_code
_entity_poly.pdbx_strand_id
1 'polypeptide(L)'
;MAVCVAYGPYVLQVNLFVAGSVPQLFGHALMAWLLAAVHELWRPDPRRVWSRRRSWWGTSATVALLLLTHGVSALLGGILAAGWVAVLFLRHPDWRALARTTSASISGALLTAFSWFPALLETAFVQTERMQLGALNFRNWFIRWPGYQPPLWGLQERSPYTVGFPVDLHFAYSNILTGPMRLSLVQSVVLLGGLAYLTWRIWKRAGVGRRASPVIFPVVFGSVVAVFLYANQFDWAVPVWEAYPILQMIQLPTRLFGPIAFAVALVLGGTVASLPRSGWMTMVTTALLAILMVASGVASRTVLVGEAPYDTVSDAVVDDLEAREPGNTTSTNEFLPRSADFETWHEGEARGFWLYDRMFPDAGWVAGQVMPWSGQVGIHGVSQAGLSWVVDVSVPPDGDTGGGGVLAFH
;
A
#
# COMPACT_ATOMS: atom_id res chain seq x y z
N MET A 1 -1.79 0.51 -17.74
CA MET A 1 -2.48 0.90 -16.49
C MET A 1 -2.74 -0.33 -15.63
N ALA A 2 -3.62 -1.26 -16.04
CA ALA A 2 -3.97 -2.45 -15.25
C ALA A 2 -2.73 -3.24 -14.77
N VAL A 3 -1.80 -3.56 -15.67
CA VAL A 3 -0.54 -4.26 -15.32
C VAL A 3 0.28 -3.51 -14.26
N CYS A 4 0.35 -2.18 -14.34
CA CYS A 4 1.13 -1.37 -13.40
C CYS A 4 0.51 -1.30 -12.00
N VAL A 5 -0.82 -1.38 -11.91
CA VAL A 5 -1.53 -1.49 -10.63
C VAL A 5 -1.37 -2.91 -10.09
N ALA A 6 -1.68 -3.92 -10.90
CA ALA A 6 -1.70 -5.32 -10.51
C ALA A 6 -0.31 -5.84 -10.07
N TYR A 7 0.72 -5.59 -10.88
CA TYR A 7 2.09 -6.06 -10.64
C TYR A 7 3.00 -4.98 -10.04
N GLY A 8 2.43 -3.84 -9.62
CA GLY A 8 3.11 -2.96 -8.70
C GLY A 8 3.32 -3.68 -7.36
N PRO A 9 4.33 -3.28 -6.56
CA PRO A 9 4.76 -4.00 -5.37
C PRO A 9 3.69 -4.13 -4.28
N TYR A 10 2.56 -3.41 -4.37
CA TYR A 10 1.61 -3.29 -3.28
C TYR A 10 0.27 -4.01 -3.49
N VAL A 11 -0.39 -3.82 -4.65
CA VAL A 11 -1.84 -4.11 -4.76
C VAL A 11 -2.13 -5.61 -4.77
N LEU A 12 -1.56 -6.40 -5.69
CA LEU A 12 -1.74 -7.86 -5.63
C LEU A 12 -0.68 -8.52 -4.76
N GLN A 13 0.60 -8.21 -4.98
CA GLN A 13 1.69 -8.93 -4.32
C GLN A 13 1.59 -8.84 -2.80
N VAL A 14 1.62 -7.62 -2.25
CA VAL A 14 1.56 -7.44 -0.80
C VAL A 14 0.16 -7.65 -0.24
N ASN A 15 -0.88 -6.95 -0.73
CA ASN A 15 -2.17 -7.02 -0.04
C ASN A 15 -2.85 -8.39 -0.18
N LEU A 16 -2.77 -9.06 -1.33
CA LEU A 16 -3.46 -10.34 -1.51
C LEU A 16 -2.64 -11.50 -0.95
N PHE A 17 -1.35 -11.56 -1.28
CA PHE A 17 -0.55 -12.77 -1.07
C PHE A 17 0.35 -12.73 0.17
N VAL A 18 0.68 -11.54 0.67
CA VAL A 18 1.53 -11.41 1.87
C VAL A 18 0.72 -11.05 3.09
N ALA A 19 -0.21 -10.10 2.97
CA ALA A 19 -0.99 -9.61 4.09
C ALA A 19 -2.37 -10.28 4.23
N GLY A 20 -2.81 -11.09 3.24
CA GLY A 20 -4.17 -11.67 3.22
C GLY A 20 -5.31 -10.62 3.28
N SER A 21 -5.01 -9.34 3.01
CA SER A 21 -5.89 -8.19 3.16
C SER A 21 -6.80 -8.03 1.94
N VAL A 22 -7.63 -9.05 1.72
CA VAL A 22 -8.64 -9.09 0.65
C VAL A 22 -9.55 -7.85 0.66
N PRO A 23 -10.05 -7.36 1.82
CA PRO A 23 -10.87 -6.15 1.83
C PRO A 23 -10.12 -4.92 1.31
N GLN A 24 -8.84 -4.78 1.68
CA GLN A 24 -8.04 -3.66 1.20
C GLN A 24 -7.78 -3.75 -0.31
N LEU A 25 -7.52 -4.95 -0.86
CA LEU A 25 -7.42 -5.18 -2.31
C LEU A 25 -8.70 -4.74 -3.05
N PHE A 26 -9.87 -5.19 -2.57
CA PHE A 26 -11.15 -4.79 -3.15
C PHE A 26 -11.35 -3.28 -3.05
N GLY A 27 -10.97 -2.68 -1.92
CA GLY A 27 -10.98 -1.23 -1.73
C GLY A 27 -10.15 -0.51 -2.80
N HIS A 28 -8.93 -0.96 -3.08
CA HIS A 28 -8.10 -0.41 -4.16
C HIS A 28 -8.78 -0.53 -5.53
N ALA A 29 -9.32 -1.69 -5.87
CA ALA A 29 -10.05 -1.87 -7.14
C ALA A 29 -11.23 -0.90 -7.25
N LEU A 30 -11.99 -0.71 -6.16
CA LEU A 30 -13.12 0.21 -6.10
C LEU A 30 -12.70 1.67 -6.23
N MET A 31 -11.51 2.07 -5.78
CA MET A 31 -10.99 3.43 -6.00
C MET A 31 -10.90 3.77 -7.50
N ALA A 32 -10.45 2.84 -8.33
CA ALA A 32 -10.37 3.06 -9.78
C ALA A 32 -11.77 3.26 -10.39
N TRP A 33 -12.74 2.46 -9.96
CA TRP A 33 -14.13 2.60 -10.38
C TRP A 33 -14.76 3.91 -9.90
N LEU A 34 -14.45 4.35 -8.67
CA LEU A 34 -14.89 5.63 -8.14
C LEU A 34 -14.37 6.79 -9.01
N LEU A 35 -13.06 6.84 -9.28
CA LEU A 35 -12.46 7.88 -10.12
C LEU A 35 -13.04 7.89 -11.54
N ALA A 36 -13.28 6.71 -12.13
CA ALA A 36 -13.92 6.59 -13.43
C ALA A 36 -15.36 7.10 -13.42
N ALA A 37 -16.19 6.69 -12.46
CA ALA A 37 -17.58 7.11 -12.34
C ALA A 37 -17.69 8.63 -12.10
N VAL A 38 -16.83 9.18 -11.23
CA VAL A 38 -16.70 10.62 -11.01
C VAL A 38 -16.31 11.31 -12.32
N HIS A 39 -15.31 10.82 -13.04
CA HIS A 39 -14.90 11.43 -14.30
C HIS A 39 -16.05 11.48 -15.34
N GLU A 40 -16.85 10.41 -15.45
CA GLU A 40 -17.99 10.36 -16.37
C GLU A 40 -19.09 11.39 -16.01
N LEU A 41 -19.32 11.67 -14.72
CA LEU A 41 -20.29 12.70 -14.29
C LEU A 41 -19.94 14.12 -14.78
N TRP A 42 -18.65 14.37 -14.97
CA TRP A 42 -18.09 15.65 -15.41
C TRP A 42 -17.94 15.77 -16.94
N ARG A 43 -18.30 14.72 -17.70
CA ARG A 43 -18.25 14.81 -19.15
C ARG A 43 -19.38 15.67 -19.72
N PRO A 44 -19.10 16.53 -20.72
CA PRO A 44 -20.11 17.40 -21.33
C PRO A 44 -21.22 16.61 -22.05
N ASP A 45 -20.85 15.55 -22.78
CA ASP A 45 -21.75 14.77 -23.63
C ASP A 45 -22.01 13.36 -23.05
N PRO A 46 -23.25 13.05 -22.59
CA PRO A 46 -23.60 11.73 -22.08
C PRO A 46 -23.81 10.66 -23.17
N ARG A 47 -23.59 10.98 -24.46
CA ARG A 47 -23.86 10.05 -25.59
C ARG A 47 -22.83 8.94 -25.79
N ARG A 48 -21.84 8.78 -24.91
CA ARG A 48 -20.88 7.65 -24.98
C ARG A 48 -20.86 6.85 -23.68
N VAL A 49 -21.25 5.57 -23.81
CA VAL A 49 -21.11 4.44 -22.88
C VAL A 49 -21.90 4.52 -21.56
N TRP A 50 -21.90 5.63 -20.80
CA TRP A 50 -22.58 5.73 -19.50
C TRP A 50 -23.49 6.97 -19.44
N SER A 51 -24.78 6.76 -19.12
CA SER A 51 -25.69 7.89 -18.88
C SER A 51 -25.35 8.58 -17.55
N ARG A 52 -25.62 9.89 -17.42
CA ARG A 52 -25.39 10.63 -16.16
C ARG A 52 -26.01 9.94 -14.95
N ARG A 53 -27.19 9.34 -15.12
CA ARG A 53 -27.88 8.55 -14.08
C ARG A 53 -27.06 7.31 -13.68
N ARG A 54 -26.52 6.56 -14.65
CA ARG A 54 -25.65 5.40 -14.37
C ARG A 54 -24.37 5.82 -13.66
N SER A 55 -23.73 6.91 -14.06
CA SER A 55 -22.52 7.41 -13.39
C SER A 55 -22.80 7.89 -11.98
N TRP A 56 -23.96 8.52 -11.73
CA TRP A 56 -24.38 8.92 -10.38
C TRP A 56 -24.54 7.70 -9.47
N TRP A 57 -25.26 6.67 -9.94
CA TRP A 57 -25.39 5.41 -9.20
C TRP A 57 -24.05 4.68 -9.06
N GLY A 58 -23.19 4.74 -10.08
CA GLY A 58 -21.83 4.18 -10.02
C GLY A 58 -20.99 4.84 -8.94
N THR A 59 -21.00 6.18 -8.84
CA THR A 59 -20.33 6.90 -7.75
C THR A 59 -20.93 6.56 -6.39
N SER A 60 -22.26 6.58 -6.26
CA SER A 60 -22.93 6.23 -4.99
C SER A 60 -22.61 4.79 -4.55
N ALA A 61 -22.66 3.83 -5.47
CA ALA A 61 -22.39 2.42 -5.17
C ALA A 61 -20.91 2.18 -4.85
N THR A 62 -19.98 2.81 -5.56
CA THR A 62 -18.54 2.67 -5.26
C THR A 62 -18.16 3.29 -3.93
N VAL A 63 -18.72 4.44 -3.55
CA VAL A 63 -18.55 5.02 -2.21
C VAL A 63 -19.10 4.09 -1.12
N ALA A 64 -20.33 3.58 -1.32
CA ALA A 64 -20.93 2.63 -0.38
C ALA A 64 -20.07 1.37 -0.21
N LEU A 65 -19.66 0.74 -1.32
CA LEU A 65 -18.83 -0.46 -1.30
C LEU A 65 -17.48 -0.20 -0.65
N LEU A 66 -16.85 0.95 -0.89
CA LEU A 66 -15.60 1.32 -0.22
C LEU A 66 -15.77 1.37 1.31
N LEU A 67 -16.81 2.05 1.80
CA LEU A 67 -17.10 2.18 3.23
C LEU A 67 -17.42 0.83 3.89
N LEU A 68 -18.13 -0.05 3.18
CA LEU A 68 -18.45 -1.40 3.68
C LEU A 68 -17.29 -2.37 3.62
N THR A 69 -16.33 -2.17 2.71
CA THR A 69 -15.26 -3.12 2.48
C THR A 69 -14.04 -2.80 3.33
N HIS A 70 -13.52 -1.56 3.28
CA HIS A 70 -12.28 -1.23 3.98
C HIS A 70 -12.21 0.28 4.25
N GLY A 71 -12.35 0.68 5.53
CA GLY A 71 -12.45 2.09 5.94
C GLY A 71 -11.26 2.95 5.51
N VAL A 72 -10.02 2.44 5.62
CA VAL A 72 -8.83 3.19 5.18
C VAL A 72 -8.79 3.35 3.66
N SER A 73 -9.27 2.35 2.91
CA SER A 73 -9.39 2.46 1.45
C SER A 73 -10.49 3.47 1.07
N ALA A 74 -11.57 3.55 1.84
CA ALA A 74 -12.60 4.57 1.65
C ALA A 74 -12.05 5.98 1.88
N LEU A 75 -11.29 6.20 2.96
CA LEU A 75 -10.64 7.47 3.27
C LEU A 75 -9.69 7.90 2.14
N LEU A 76 -8.76 7.03 1.75
CA LEU A 76 -7.79 7.31 0.68
C LEU A 76 -8.50 7.53 -0.67
N GLY A 77 -9.52 6.74 -0.98
CA GLY A 77 -10.34 6.89 -2.17
C GLY A 77 -11.09 8.22 -2.20
N GLY A 78 -11.62 8.67 -1.06
CA GLY A 78 -12.26 9.97 -0.89
C GLY A 78 -11.31 11.14 -1.13
N ILE A 79 -10.09 11.10 -0.57
CA ILE A 79 -9.05 12.12 -0.80
C ILE A 79 -8.67 12.19 -2.28
N LEU A 80 -8.43 11.03 -2.92
CA LEU A 80 -8.11 10.97 -4.35
C LEU A 80 -9.25 11.51 -5.22
N ALA A 81 -10.49 11.12 -4.93
CA ALA A 81 -11.66 11.58 -5.66
C ALA A 81 -11.88 13.09 -5.48
N ALA A 82 -11.69 13.64 -4.28
CA ALA A 82 -11.77 15.07 -4.02
C ALA A 82 -10.69 15.85 -4.79
N GLY A 83 -9.44 15.38 -4.77
CA GLY A 83 -8.36 15.96 -5.57
C GLY A 83 -8.66 15.92 -7.08
N TRP A 84 -9.22 14.81 -7.57
CA TRP A 84 -9.61 14.69 -8.96
C TRP A 84 -10.77 15.63 -9.35
N VAL A 85 -11.79 15.74 -8.48
CA VAL A 85 -12.88 16.71 -8.63
C VAL A 85 -12.35 18.14 -8.68
N ALA A 86 -11.40 18.50 -7.81
CA ALA A 86 -10.77 19.81 -7.83
C ALA A 86 -10.08 20.08 -9.17
N VAL A 87 -9.32 19.13 -9.72
CA VAL A 87 -8.70 19.25 -11.05
C VAL A 87 -9.75 19.44 -12.15
N LEU A 88 -10.84 18.67 -12.12
CA LEU A 88 -11.92 18.78 -13.11
C LEU A 88 -12.62 20.15 -13.02
N PHE A 89 -12.88 20.63 -11.81
CA PHE A 89 -13.51 21.92 -11.56
C PHE A 89 -12.62 23.10 -11.97
N LEU A 90 -11.33 23.07 -11.63
CA LEU A 90 -10.38 24.11 -12.04
C LEU A 90 -10.24 24.20 -13.57
N ARG A 91 -10.39 23.06 -14.26
CA ARG A 91 -10.33 23.02 -15.72
C ARG A 91 -11.61 23.57 -16.37
N HIS A 92 -12.77 23.16 -15.87
CA HIS A 92 -14.07 23.56 -16.38
C HIS A 92 -15.04 23.70 -15.20
N PRO A 93 -15.19 24.91 -14.63
CA PRO A 93 -16.07 25.13 -13.50
C PRO A 93 -17.52 24.78 -13.84
N ASP A 94 -18.00 23.65 -13.31
CA ASP A 94 -19.38 23.19 -13.46
C ASP A 94 -19.95 22.85 -12.08
N TRP A 95 -20.63 23.83 -11.47
CA TRP A 95 -21.31 23.67 -10.19
C TRP A 95 -22.39 22.58 -10.21
N ARG A 96 -22.99 22.30 -11.37
CA ARG A 96 -23.97 21.22 -11.51
C ARG A 96 -23.28 19.86 -11.50
N ALA A 97 -22.09 19.73 -12.11
CA ALA A 97 -21.29 18.52 -11.99
C ALA A 97 -20.81 18.31 -10.54
N LEU A 98 -20.36 19.37 -9.88
CA LEU A 98 -19.99 19.32 -8.47
C LEU A 98 -21.15 18.86 -7.59
N ALA A 99 -22.31 19.49 -7.68
CA ALA A 99 -23.50 19.10 -6.92
C ALA A 99 -23.93 17.64 -7.20
N ARG A 100 -23.80 17.16 -8.44
CA ARG A 100 -24.07 15.75 -8.79
C ARG A 100 -23.08 14.80 -8.14
N THR A 101 -21.78 15.10 -8.18
CA THR A 101 -20.75 14.27 -7.54
C THR A 101 -20.90 14.26 -6.02
N THR A 102 -21.13 15.43 -5.42
CA THR A 102 -21.35 15.56 -3.97
C THR A 102 -22.60 14.81 -3.54
N SER A 103 -23.73 14.98 -4.23
CA SER A 103 -24.97 14.25 -3.91
C SER A 103 -24.83 12.72 -4.07
N ALA A 104 -24.12 12.25 -5.10
CA ALA A 104 -23.85 10.82 -5.28
C ALA A 104 -22.99 10.27 -4.13
N SER A 105 -21.96 11.02 -3.71
CA SER A 105 -21.06 10.61 -2.64
C SER A 105 -21.77 10.58 -1.28
N ILE A 106 -22.57 11.62 -0.99
CA ILE A 106 -23.41 11.68 0.22
C ILE A 106 -24.42 10.52 0.21
N SER A 107 -25.07 10.23 -0.92
CA SER A 107 -25.98 9.09 -1.06
C SER A 107 -25.28 7.77 -0.73
N GLY A 108 -24.08 7.53 -1.28
CA GLY A 108 -23.30 6.33 -0.97
C GLY A 108 -22.93 6.20 0.52
N ALA A 109 -22.53 7.31 1.14
CA ALA A 109 -22.23 7.35 2.57
C ALA A 109 -23.48 7.11 3.44
N LEU A 110 -24.62 7.71 3.09
CA LEU A 110 -25.88 7.52 3.81
C LEU A 110 -26.43 6.09 3.67
N LEU A 111 -26.31 5.48 2.49
CA LEU A 111 -26.69 4.08 2.27
C LEU A 111 -25.92 3.09 3.17
N THR A 112 -24.78 3.51 3.71
CA THR A 112 -23.92 2.71 4.57
C THR A 112 -23.82 3.28 5.98
N ALA A 113 -24.65 4.28 6.32
CA ALA A 113 -24.64 4.90 7.64
C ALA A 113 -24.84 3.89 8.77
N PHE A 114 -25.63 2.83 8.53
CA PHE A 114 -25.83 1.76 9.51
C PHE A 114 -24.53 1.05 9.95
N SER A 115 -23.46 1.09 9.15
CA SER A 115 -22.19 0.43 9.50
C SER A 115 -21.19 1.38 10.16
N TRP A 116 -21.02 2.60 9.65
CA TRP A 116 -19.99 3.51 10.16
C TRP A 116 -20.50 4.49 11.22
N PHE A 117 -21.79 4.84 11.21
CA PHE A 117 -22.32 5.82 12.16
C PHE A 117 -22.33 5.28 13.61
N PRO A 118 -22.77 4.04 13.90
CA PRO A 118 -22.66 3.48 15.25
C PRO A 118 -21.21 3.42 15.72
N ALA A 119 -20.28 2.96 14.87
CA ALA A 119 -18.86 2.91 15.19
C ALA A 119 -18.30 4.29 15.58
N LEU A 120 -18.70 5.36 14.89
CA LEU A 120 -18.32 6.72 15.28
C LEU A 120 -18.87 7.13 16.65
N LEU A 121 -20.13 6.81 16.95
CA LEU A 121 -20.72 7.08 18.27
C LEU A 121 -20.03 6.28 19.38
N GLU A 122 -19.60 5.06 19.08
CA GLU A 122 -18.95 4.15 20.01
C GLU A 122 -17.50 4.52 20.32
N THR A 123 -16.80 5.26 19.45
CA THR A 123 -15.39 5.67 19.65
C THR A 123 -15.14 6.39 20.98
N ALA A 124 -16.12 7.13 21.49
CA ALA A 124 -16.02 7.81 22.79
C ALA A 124 -16.07 6.85 23.99
N PHE A 125 -16.65 5.65 23.81
CA PHE A 125 -16.85 4.67 24.87
C PHE A 125 -15.79 3.56 24.86
N VAL A 126 -15.08 3.38 23.75
CA VAL A 126 -14.04 2.35 23.58
C VAL A 126 -12.66 2.97 23.39
N GLN A 127 -11.62 2.14 23.40
CA GLN A 127 -10.21 2.54 23.44
C GLN A 127 -9.57 2.50 22.04
N THR A 128 -10.19 3.16 21.05
CA THR A 128 -9.75 3.12 19.64
C THR A 128 -8.30 3.59 19.40
N GLU A 129 -7.76 4.41 20.31
CA GLU A 129 -6.35 4.82 20.31
C GLU A 129 -5.37 3.64 20.40
N ARG A 130 -5.79 2.52 21.01
CA ARG A 130 -4.95 1.31 21.13
C ARG A 130 -4.71 0.62 19.79
N MET A 131 -5.54 0.89 18.77
CA MET A 131 -5.31 0.42 17.39
C MET A 131 -4.06 1.00 16.74
N GLN A 132 -3.40 1.99 17.38
CA GLN A 132 -2.14 2.58 16.90
C GLN A 132 -0.91 2.06 17.67
N LEU A 133 -1.07 1.00 18.48
CA LEU A 133 0.03 0.42 19.25
C LEU A 133 0.76 -0.69 18.48
N GLY A 134 1.97 -1.00 18.96
CA GLY A 134 2.86 -2.03 18.45
C GLY A 134 3.03 -2.02 16.93
N ALA A 135 2.61 -3.09 16.24
CA ALA A 135 2.80 -3.21 14.79
C ALA A 135 2.03 -2.15 13.97
N LEU A 136 0.92 -1.61 14.49
CA LEU A 136 0.12 -0.58 13.83
C LEU A 136 0.55 0.85 14.19
N ASN A 137 1.60 1.02 15.01
CA ASN A 137 2.18 2.33 15.24
C ASN A 137 2.88 2.84 13.97
N PHE A 138 2.30 3.89 13.37
CA PHE A 138 2.77 4.46 12.12
C PHE A 138 4.25 4.87 12.14
N ARG A 139 4.82 5.20 13.31
CA ARG A 139 6.23 5.60 13.46
C ARG A 139 7.21 4.51 13.05
N ASN A 140 6.81 3.25 13.14
CA ASN A 140 7.65 2.10 12.80
C ASN A 140 7.76 1.85 11.28
N TRP A 141 7.04 2.62 10.46
CA TRP A 141 6.83 2.32 9.04
C TRP A 141 7.32 3.41 8.09
N PHE A 142 8.06 4.40 8.58
CA PHE A 142 8.69 5.41 7.73
C PHE A 142 10.02 4.93 7.13
N ILE A 143 10.25 5.31 5.88
CA ILE A 143 11.55 5.23 5.20
C ILE A 143 12.45 6.28 5.83
N ARG A 144 13.67 5.92 6.25
CA ARG A 144 14.59 6.88 6.86
C ARG A 144 15.41 7.53 5.76
N TRP A 145 15.51 8.85 5.83
CA TRP A 145 16.49 9.56 5.04
C TRP A 145 17.83 9.60 5.79
N PRO A 146 18.96 9.23 5.16
CA PRO A 146 20.26 9.23 5.83
C PRO A 146 20.54 10.58 6.52
N GLY A 147 20.80 10.52 7.83
CA GLY A 147 21.19 11.68 8.65
C GLY A 147 20.07 12.59 9.14
N TYR A 148 18.78 12.25 8.92
CA TYR A 148 17.67 13.12 9.33
C TYR A 148 17.20 12.90 10.78
N GLN A 149 17.12 11.65 11.24
CA GLN A 149 16.73 11.28 12.60
C GLN A 149 17.72 10.25 13.17
N PRO A 150 17.97 10.22 14.50
CA PRO A 150 18.67 9.11 15.15
C PRO A 150 17.93 7.79 14.88
N PRO A 151 18.54 6.61 15.13
CA PRO A 151 17.88 5.32 14.95
C PRO A 151 16.66 5.18 15.88
N LEU A 152 15.53 5.72 15.45
CA LEU A 152 14.24 5.45 16.01
C LEU A 152 13.75 4.15 15.38
N TRP A 153 13.34 3.25 16.27
CA TRP A 153 12.64 1.98 16.09
C TRP A 153 12.65 1.31 14.70
N GLY A 154 13.12 0.06 14.65
CA GLY A 154 13.29 -0.75 13.43
C GLY A 154 14.74 -0.86 12.96
N LEU A 155 15.11 -1.94 12.28
CA LEU A 155 16.46 -2.16 11.73
C LEU A 155 16.45 -1.95 10.21
N GLN A 156 16.53 -0.70 9.75
CA GLN A 156 16.58 -0.44 8.30
C GLN A 156 17.82 -1.03 7.61
N GLU A 157 18.88 -1.31 8.35
CA GLU A 157 20.06 -2.04 7.87
C GLU A 157 19.73 -3.45 7.39
N ARG A 158 18.61 -4.02 7.88
CA ARG A 158 18.11 -5.36 7.53
C ARG A 158 16.92 -5.32 6.58
N SER A 159 16.61 -4.15 6.02
CA SER A 159 15.51 -4.00 5.06
C SER A 159 15.77 -4.87 3.82
N PRO A 160 14.76 -5.59 3.30
CA PRO A 160 14.92 -6.33 2.04
C PRO A 160 15.11 -5.39 0.84
N TYR A 161 14.86 -4.09 1.01
CA TYR A 161 14.97 -3.04 -0.01
C TYR A 161 16.33 -2.33 0.05
N THR A 162 16.74 -1.65 -1.03
CA THR A 162 18.02 -0.92 -1.10
C THR A 162 18.20 0.09 0.04
N VAL A 163 18.97 -0.23 1.08
CA VAL A 163 19.21 0.63 2.26
C VAL A 163 19.82 1.98 1.87
N GLY A 164 19.39 3.06 2.51
CA GLY A 164 19.93 4.41 2.30
C GLY A 164 19.53 5.10 0.98
N PHE A 165 18.72 4.47 0.13
CA PHE A 165 18.27 5.04 -1.15
C PHE A 165 16.74 5.18 -1.22
N PRO A 166 16.18 6.29 -1.77
CA PRO A 166 14.74 6.50 -1.81
C PRO A 166 13.99 5.58 -2.78
N VAL A 167 14.65 4.68 -3.48
CA VAL A 167 14.05 3.74 -4.45
C VAL A 167 14.66 2.37 -4.21
N ASP A 168 13.90 1.32 -4.43
CA ASP A 168 14.47 -0.03 -4.47
C ASP A 168 15.15 -0.24 -5.83
N LEU A 169 16.48 -0.34 -5.83
CA LEU A 169 17.30 -0.50 -7.04
C LEU A 169 17.32 -1.95 -7.54
N HIS A 170 16.77 -2.88 -6.79
CA HIS A 170 16.65 -4.26 -7.23
C HIS A 170 15.61 -4.37 -8.36
N PHE A 171 15.96 -5.12 -9.42
CA PHE A 171 15.04 -5.38 -10.51
C PHE A 171 13.90 -6.31 -10.05
N ALA A 172 14.26 -7.41 -9.38
CA ALA A 172 13.32 -8.32 -8.72
C ALA A 172 12.93 -7.73 -7.36
N TYR A 173 11.66 -7.31 -7.25
CA TYR A 173 11.14 -6.70 -6.03
C TYR A 173 10.80 -7.81 -5.03
N SER A 174 11.26 -7.67 -3.79
CA SER A 174 11.15 -8.74 -2.79
C SER A 174 9.70 -9.04 -2.39
N ASN A 175 8.81 -8.03 -2.40
CA ASN A 175 7.42 -8.08 -1.92
C ASN A 175 7.24 -8.50 -0.45
N ILE A 176 8.33 -8.80 0.26
CA ILE A 176 8.33 -9.17 1.67
C ILE A 176 7.95 -7.96 2.55
N LEU A 177 7.02 -8.14 3.49
CA LEU A 177 6.51 -7.10 4.38
C LEU A 177 7.33 -6.97 5.69
N THR A 178 8.65 -7.05 5.59
CA THR A 178 9.58 -6.95 6.73
C THR A 178 10.22 -5.56 6.82
N GLY A 179 9.57 -4.55 6.24
CA GLY A 179 10.18 -3.25 6.03
C GLY A 179 9.26 -2.14 5.56
N PRO A 180 9.62 -0.86 5.79
CA PRO A 180 9.00 0.24 5.06
C PRO A 180 9.27 0.05 3.56
N MET A 181 8.19 -0.15 2.81
CA MET A 181 8.25 -0.40 1.38
C MET A 181 8.81 0.79 0.62
N ARG A 182 9.45 0.54 -0.52
CA ARG A 182 9.99 1.57 -1.43
C ARG A 182 9.39 1.42 -2.82
N LEU A 183 9.37 2.49 -3.59
CA LEU A 183 9.04 2.40 -5.01
C LEU A 183 10.01 1.43 -5.71
N SER A 184 9.49 0.57 -6.58
CA SER A 184 10.35 -0.29 -7.39
C SER A 184 11.13 0.53 -8.41
N LEU A 185 12.24 0.00 -8.89
CA LEU A 185 13.04 0.60 -9.96
C LEU A 185 12.17 0.93 -11.18
N VAL A 186 11.33 -0.02 -11.61
CA VAL A 186 10.47 0.14 -12.80
C VAL A 186 9.41 1.22 -12.57
N GLN A 187 8.79 1.29 -11.39
CA GLN A 187 7.82 2.36 -11.07
C GLN A 187 8.47 3.73 -11.05
N SER A 188 9.69 3.82 -10.52
CA SER A 188 10.47 5.05 -10.48
C SER A 188 10.84 5.52 -11.88
N VAL A 189 11.28 4.61 -12.76
CA VAL A 189 11.57 4.92 -14.17
C VAL A 189 10.31 5.40 -14.90
N VAL A 190 9.15 4.76 -14.67
CA VAL A 190 7.89 5.19 -15.27
C VAL A 190 7.49 6.59 -14.80
N LEU A 191 7.60 6.85 -13.49
CA LEU A 191 7.23 8.15 -12.91
C LEU A 191 8.15 9.27 -13.43
N LEU A 192 9.47 9.08 -13.34
CA LEU A 192 10.46 10.07 -13.78
C LEU A 192 10.44 10.24 -15.31
N GLY A 193 10.32 9.15 -16.06
CA GLY A 193 10.22 9.17 -17.53
C GLY A 193 8.95 9.88 -18.01
N GLY A 194 7.82 9.63 -17.37
CA GLY A 194 6.56 10.33 -17.67
C GLY A 194 6.64 11.82 -17.35
N LEU A 195 7.27 12.20 -16.24
CA LEU A 195 7.49 13.60 -15.88
C LEU A 195 8.45 14.29 -16.87
N ALA A 196 9.58 13.67 -17.19
CA ALA A 196 10.55 14.20 -18.15
C ALA A 196 9.92 14.38 -19.54
N TYR A 197 9.15 13.38 -19.99
CA TYR A 197 8.40 13.46 -21.24
C TYR A 197 7.39 14.62 -21.23
N LEU A 198 6.66 14.80 -20.14
CA LEU A 198 5.70 15.89 -19.98
C LEU A 198 6.40 17.25 -20.04
N THR A 199 7.49 17.43 -19.29
CA THR A 199 8.28 18.67 -19.28
C THR A 199 8.82 18.98 -20.67
N TRP A 200 9.38 17.98 -21.36
CA TRP A 200 9.84 18.12 -22.75
C TRP A 200 8.71 18.53 -23.70
N ARG A 201 7.52 17.92 -23.57
CA ARG A 201 6.33 18.25 -24.36
C ARG A 201 5.85 19.67 -24.14
N ILE A 202 5.79 20.12 -22.88
CA ILE A 202 5.38 21.47 -22.52
C ILE A 202 6.39 22.46 -23.11
N TRP A 203 7.69 22.21 -22.91
CA TRP A 203 8.76 23.07 -23.41
C TRP A 203 8.75 23.18 -24.95
N LYS A 204 8.68 22.05 -25.68
CA LYS A 204 8.59 22.03 -27.16
C LYS A 204 7.33 22.72 -27.71
N ARG A 205 6.26 22.80 -26.92
CA ARG A 205 4.96 23.38 -27.34
C ARG A 205 4.72 24.79 -26.83
N ALA A 206 5.53 25.29 -25.90
CA ALA A 206 5.39 26.64 -25.34
C ALA A 206 5.45 27.76 -26.41
N GLY A 207 6.02 27.51 -27.59
CA GLY A 207 6.07 28.45 -28.72
C GLY A 207 4.95 28.32 -29.76
N VAL A 208 4.06 27.32 -29.64
CA VAL A 208 3.00 27.08 -30.62
C VAL A 208 1.69 27.13 -29.85
N GLY A 209 0.87 28.18 -30.01
CA GLY A 209 -0.37 28.48 -29.27
C GLY A 209 -1.52 27.45 -29.39
N ARG A 210 -1.21 26.16 -29.31
CA ARG A 210 -2.12 25.03 -29.34
C ARG A 210 -2.62 24.72 -27.93
N ARG A 211 -3.93 24.47 -27.82
CA ARG A 211 -4.58 23.95 -26.60
C ARG A 211 -3.79 22.78 -26.01
N ALA A 212 -3.61 22.80 -24.69
CA ALA A 212 -3.00 21.72 -23.93
C ALA A 212 -3.69 20.38 -24.26
N SER A 213 -2.89 19.34 -24.48
CA SER A 213 -3.40 17.99 -24.72
C SER A 213 -4.23 17.54 -23.51
N PRO A 214 -5.42 16.92 -23.70
CA PRO A 214 -6.24 16.43 -22.59
C PRO A 214 -5.51 15.38 -21.73
N VAL A 215 -4.41 14.83 -22.24
CA VAL A 215 -3.57 13.82 -21.59
C VAL A 215 -2.58 14.41 -20.58
N ILE A 216 -2.33 15.73 -20.62
CA ILE A 216 -1.42 16.40 -19.67
C ILE A 216 -1.98 16.34 -18.26
N PHE A 217 -3.28 16.57 -18.09
CA PHE A 217 -3.90 16.66 -16.75
C PHE A 217 -3.83 15.34 -15.96
N PRO A 218 -4.17 14.17 -16.53
CA PRO A 218 -3.98 12.90 -15.83
C PRO A 218 -2.52 12.62 -15.45
N VAL A 219 -1.55 13.02 -16.29
CA VAL A 219 -0.13 12.85 -16.00
C VAL A 219 0.30 13.78 -14.86
N VAL A 220 -0.08 15.06 -14.90
CA VAL A 220 0.23 16.02 -13.82
C VAL A 220 -0.40 15.56 -12.51
N PHE A 221 -1.70 15.23 -12.52
CA PHE A 221 -2.39 14.75 -11.33
C PHE A 221 -1.74 13.48 -10.77
N GLY A 222 -1.48 12.49 -11.64
CA GLY A 222 -0.79 11.26 -11.25
C GLY A 222 0.61 11.52 -10.68
N SER A 223 1.40 12.38 -11.30
CA SER A 223 2.74 12.70 -10.81
C SER A 223 2.70 13.43 -9.46
N VAL A 224 1.82 14.42 -9.30
CA VAL A 224 1.67 15.16 -8.04
C VAL A 224 1.21 14.23 -6.92
N VAL A 225 0.20 13.40 -7.17
CA VAL A 225 -0.29 12.41 -6.19
C VAL A 225 0.81 11.42 -5.83
N ALA A 226 1.49 10.83 -6.83
CA ALA A 226 2.55 9.86 -6.58
C ALA A 226 3.69 10.46 -5.74
N VAL A 227 4.20 11.64 -6.12
CA VAL A 227 5.30 12.31 -5.42
C VAL A 227 4.88 12.75 -4.03
N PHE A 228 3.71 13.36 -3.88
CA PHE A 228 3.23 13.83 -2.57
C PHE A 228 3.00 12.67 -1.60
N LEU A 229 2.30 11.62 -2.03
CA LEU A 229 2.06 10.45 -1.18
C LEU A 229 3.35 9.69 -0.89
N TYR A 230 4.28 9.62 -1.85
CA TYR A 230 5.57 8.98 -1.61
C TYR A 230 6.44 9.78 -0.65
N ALA A 231 6.43 11.12 -0.74
CA ALA A 231 7.12 11.97 0.23
C ALA A 231 6.58 11.80 1.66
N ASN A 232 5.30 11.44 1.82
CA ASN A 232 4.70 11.13 3.12
C ASN A 232 5.07 9.74 3.67
N GLN A 233 5.88 8.95 2.95
CA GLN A 233 6.45 7.69 3.44
C GLN A 233 7.75 7.88 4.22
N PHE A 234 8.35 9.08 4.19
CA PHE A 234 9.66 9.31 4.79
C PHE A 234 9.53 9.89 6.20
N ASP A 235 10.56 9.67 7.01
CA ASP A 235 10.65 10.10 8.42
C ASP A 235 10.51 11.61 8.62
N TRP A 236 10.84 12.45 7.63
CA TRP A 236 10.53 13.88 7.68
C TRP A 236 9.03 14.20 7.76
N ALA A 237 8.15 13.25 7.43
CA ALA A 237 6.72 13.43 7.51
C ALA A 237 6.16 13.14 8.92
N VAL A 238 6.97 12.61 9.84
CA VAL A 238 6.53 12.28 11.22
C VAL A 238 5.80 13.45 11.89
N PRO A 239 6.33 14.69 11.91
CA PRO A 239 5.65 15.80 12.59
C PRO A 239 4.26 16.11 12.00
N VAL A 240 4.08 15.87 10.71
CA VAL A 240 2.78 16.05 10.03
C VAL A 240 1.80 14.97 10.48
N TRP A 241 2.24 13.72 10.56
CA TRP A 241 1.40 12.63 11.06
C TRP A 241 1.02 12.80 12.53
N GLU A 242 1.92 13.35 13.35
CA GLU A 242 1.65 13.66 14.76
C GLU A 242 0.63 14.80 14.91
N ALA A 243 0.70 15.81 14.05
CA ALA A 243 -0.20 16.96 14.09
C ALA A 243 -1.63 16.66 13.61
N TYR A 244 -1.82 15.66 12.74
CA TYR A 244 -3.11 15.41 12.08
C TYR A 244 -3.64 13.99 12.35
N PRO A 245 -4.63 13.82 13.26
CA PRO A 245 -5.21 12.52 13.59
C PRO A 245 -5.76 11.73 12.40
N ILE A 246 -6.23 12.42 11.35
CA ILE A 246 -6.73 11.78 10.12
C ILE A 246 -5.64 10.98 9.39
N LEU A 247 -4.37 11.39 9.50
CA LEU A 247 -3.25 10.62 8.95
C LEU A 247 -2.98 9.39 9.82
N GLN A 248 -3.08 9.51 11.13
CA GLN A 248 -2.91 8.39 12.06
C GLN A 248 -3.98 7.31 11.85
N MET A 249 -5.20 7.67 11.40
CA MET A 249 -6.25 6.72 10.99
C MET A 249 -5.84 5.84 9.79
N ILE A 250 -4.84 6.24 9.01
CA ILE A 250 -4.27 5.38 7.95
C ILE A 250 -3.50 4.21 8.58
N GLN A 251 -3.09 4.32 9.84
CA GLN A 251 -2.28 3.39 10.65
C GLN A 251 -0.86 3.21 10.13
N LEU A 252 -0.67 3.03 8.82
CA LEU A 252 0.62 2.71 8.22
C LEU A 252 0.86 3.59 6.99
N PRO A 253 1.96 4.38 6.93
CA PRO A 253 2.35 5.10 5.73
C PRO A 253 2.41 4.18 4.50
N THR A 254 2.85 2.93 4.66
CA THR A 254 2.91 1.93 3.57
C THR A 254 1.56 1.73 2.87
N ARG A 255 0.40 2.00 3.51
CA ARG A 255 -0.91 1.97 2.85
C ARG A 255 -1.10 3.00 1.75
N LEU A 256 -0.29 4.05 1.72
CA LEU A 256 -0.28 5.03 0.62
C LEU A 256 0.24 4.41 -0.69
N PHE A 257 0.93 3.25 -0.67
CA PHE A 257 1.42 2.62 -1.90
C PHE A 257 0.33 2.17 -2.86
N GLY A 258 -0.86 1.85 -2.38
CA GLY A 258 -1.99 1.52 -3.24
C GLY A 258 -2.40 2.69 -4.14
N PRO A 259 -2.77 3.84 -3.55
CA PRO A 259 -2.93 5.10 -4.27
C PRO A 259 -1.76 5.48 -5.18
N ILE A 260 -0.51 5.30 -4.71
CA ILE A 260 0.69 5.57 -5.52
C ILE A 260 0.72 4.67 -6.77
N ALA A 261 0.38 3.38 -6.66
CA ALA A 261 0.33 2.48 -7.80
C ALA A 261 -0.68 2.95 -8.86
N PHE A 262 -1.85 3.46 -8.45
CA PHE A 262 -2.82 4.07 -9.38
C PHE A 262 -2.27 5.35 -10.01
N ALA A 263 -1.60 6.18 -9.23
CA ALA A 263 -1.01 7.43 -9.70
C ALA A 263 0.09 7.19 -10.74
N VAL A 264 0.99 6.23 -10.49
CA VAL A 264 2.01 5.78 -11.46
C VAL A 264 1.35 5.17 -12.69
N ALA A 265 0.28 4.38 -12.53
CA ALA A 265 -0.48 3.85 -13.65
C ALA A 265 -1.11 4.98 -14.51
N LEU A 266 -1.64 6.04 -13.89
CA LEU A 266 -2.15 7.22 -14.60
C LEU A 266 -1.05 7.94 -15.39
N VAL A 267 0.14 8.11 -14.80
CA VAL A 267 1.31 8.68 -15.48
C VAL A 267 1.70 7.82 -16.68
N LEU A 268 1.78 6.49 -16.52
CA LEU A 268 2.08 5.57 -17.60
C LEU A 268 1.02 5.64 -18.72
N GLY A 269 -0.25 5.52 -18.36
CA GLY A 269 -1.36 5.53 -19.31
C GLY A 269 -1.44 6.84 -20.09
N GLY A 270 -1.25 7.97 -19.40
CA GLY A 270 -1.19 9.27 -20.05
C GLY A 270 0.04 9.42 -20.95
N THR A 271 1.22 9.01 -20.48
CA THR A 271 2.45 9.08 -21.30
C THR A 271 2.28 8.26 -22.59
N VAL A 272 1.83 7.01 -22.48
CA VAL A 272 1.57 6.14 -23.65
C VAL A 272 0.47 6.72 -24.56
N ALA A 273 -0.64 7.20 -24.00
CA ALA A 273 -1.74 7.78 -24.79
C ALA A 273 -1.34 9.05 -25.54
N SER A 274 -0.25 9.69 -25.13
CA SER A 274 0.31 10.85 -25.81
C SER A 274 1.30 10.48 -26.92
N LEU A 275 1.76 9.23 -27.01
CA LEU A 275 2.61 8.78 -28.12
C LEU A 275 1.83 8.79 -29.44
N PRO A 276 2.50 8.92 -30.60
CA PRO A 276 1.85 8.84 -31.90
C PRO A 276 1.06 7.52 -32.03
N ARG A 277 -0.22 7.61 -32.42
CA ARG A 277 -1.15 6.48 -32.46
C ARG A 277 -0.83 5.43 -33.54
N SER A 278 0.04 5.73 -34.51
CA SER A 278 0.21 4.94 -35.73
C SER A 278 1.53 4.17 -35.83
N GLY A 279 2.22 3.92 -34.70
CA GLY A 279 3.50 3.21 -34.72
C GLY A 279 3.43 1.88 -33.99
N TRP A 280 3.91 0.82 -34.64
CA TRP A 280 4.31 -0.44 -33.98
C TRP A 280 5.17 -0.17 -32.73
N MET A 281 5.94 0.93 -32.73
CA MET A 281 6.73 1.41 -31.58
C MET A 281 5.89 1.70 -30.33
N THR A 282 4.67 2.25 -30.45
CA THR A 282 3.81 2.51 -29.29
C THR A 282 3.33 1.19 -28.67
N MET A 283 3.00 0.20 -29.51
CA MET A 283 2.65 -1.15 -29.07
C MET A 283 3.84 -1.82 -28.40
N VAL A 284 5.02 -1.81 -29.04
CA VAL A 284 6.26 -2.39 -28.49
C VAL A 284 6.65 -1.73 -27.17
N THR A 285 6.61 -0.40 -27.07
CA THR A 285 6.93 0.32 -25.83
C THR A 285 5.95 -0.06 -24.71
N THR A 286 4.65 -0.12 -25.03
CA THR A 286 3.62 -0.50 -24.05
C THR A 286 3.81 -1.96 -23.60
N ALA A 287 4.07 -2.87 -24.54
CA ALA A 287 4.31 -4.28 -24.25
C ALA A 287 5.58 -4.46 -23.41
N LEU A 288 6.68 -3.80 -23.77
CA LEU A 288 7.94 -3.86 -23.03
C LEU A 288 7.77 -3.35 -21.59
N LEU A 289 7.11 -2.19 -21.39
CA LEU A 289 6.86 -1.67 -20.05
C LEU A 289 5.94 -2.58 -19.22
N ALA A 290 4.95 -3.21 -19.86
CA ALA A 290 4.10 -4.20 -19.21
C ALA A 290 4.91 -5.44 -18.80
N ILE A 291 5.74 -5.98 -19.69
CA ILE A 291 6.61 -7.14 -19.42
C ILE A 291 7.59 -6.81 -18.30
N LEU A 292 8.23 -5.63 -18.32
CA LEU A 292 9.15 -5.21 -17.26
C LEU A 292 8.45 -5.09 -15.90
N MET A 293 7.22 -4.57 -15.85
CA MET A 293 6.44 -4.52 -14.61
C MET A 293 6.07 -5.91 -14.10
N VAL A 294 5.62 -6.80 -14.97
CA VAL A 294 5.31 -8.20 -14.59
C VAL A 294 6.57 -8.90 -14.11
N ALA A 295 7.66 -8.82 -14.87
CA ALA A 295 8.92 -9.45 -14.53
C ALA A 295 9.48 -8.92 -13.20
N SER A 296 9.47 -7.61 -12.97
CA SER A 296 9.93 -7.01 -11.72
C SER A 296 9.08 -7.43 -10.51
N GLY A 297 7.75 -7.53 -10.68
CA GLY A 297 6.84 -7.89 -9.60
C GLY A 297 6.72 -9.40 -9.32
N VAL A 298 7.05 -10.27 -10.28
CA VAL A 298 6.95 -11.73 -10.16
C VAL A 298 8.30 -12.40 -9.91
N ALA A 299 9.40 -11.79 -10.35
CA ALA A 299 10.73 -12.35 -10.11
C ALA A 299 11.01 -12.46 -8.60
N SER A 300 11.54 -13.61 -8.19
CA SER A 300 11.98 -13.82 -6.81
C SER A 300 13.36 -13.23 -6.58
N ARG A 301 13.54 -12.73 -5.36
CA ARG A 301 14.85 -12.48 -4.78
C ARG A 301 14.89 -13.13 -3.41
N THR A 302 15.87 -13.98 -3.19
CA THR A 302 16.15 -14.54 -1.86
C THR A 302 16.73 -13.45 -0.98
N VAL A 303 16.08 -13.23 0.15
CA VAL A 303 16.63 -12.47 1.26
C VAL A 303 17.33 -13.49 2.14
N LEU A 304 18.66 -13.36 2.21
CA LEU A 304 19.46 -14.17 3.10
C LEU A 304 19.17 -13.72 4.53
N VAL A 305 18.85 -14.67 5.38
CA VAL A 305 18.54 -14.45 6.79
C VAL A 305 19.64 -15.15 7.59
N GLY A 306 20.23 -14.46 8.58
CA GLY A 306 21.32 -15.04 9.37
C GLY A 306 20.84 -16.23 10.20
N GLU A 307 21.71 -17.22 10.47
CA GLU A 307 21.36 -18.49 11.13
C GLU A 307 20.49 -18.31 12.39
N ALA A 308 19.35 -19.02 12.44
CA ALA A 308 18.46 -19.04 13.60
C ALA A 308 18.97 -20.01 14.67
N PRO A 309 18.72 -19.75 15.97
CA PRO A 309 18.74 -20.81 16.96
C PRO A 309 17.62 -21.81 16.66
N TYR A 310 17.85 -23.07 16.97
CA TYR A 310 16.85 -24.12 16.81
C TYR A 310 15.76 -23.97 17.88
N ASP A 311 14.58 -23.44 17.54
CA ASP A 311 13.45 -23.39 18.46
C ASP A 311 12.30 -24.31 18.01
N THR A 312 11.78 -25.10 18.96
CA THR A 312 10.56 -25.87 18.80
C THR A 312 9.37 -25.02 19.25
N VAL A 313 8.37 -24.88 18.38
CA VAL A 313 7.13 -24.14 18.68
C VAL A 313 6.28 -24.93 19.67
N SER A 314 5.82 -24.26 20.72
CA SER A 314 4.81 -24.79 21.64
C SER A 314 3.68 -23.77 21.79
N ASP A 315 2.48 -24.23 22.16
CA ASP A 315 1.33 -23.35 22.41
C ASP A 315 1.68 -22.24 23.41
N ALA A 316 2.48 -22.57 24.44
CA ALA A 316 2.94 -21.61 25.43
C ALA A 316 3.84 -20.51 24.84
N VAL A 317 4.63 -20.82 23.80
CA VAL A 317 5.43 -19.81 23.08
C VAL A 317 4.50 -18.95 22.23
N VAL A 318 3.53 -19.53 21.51
CA VAL A 318 2.58 -18.76 20.70
C VAL A 318 1.74 -17.83 21.57
N ASP A 319 1.21 -18.30 22.70
CA ASP A 319 0.41 -17.50 23.63
C ASP A 319 1.23 -16.37 24.27
N ASP A 320 2.48 -16.64 24.66
CA ASP A 320 3.40 -15.63 25.20
C ASP A 320 3.79 -14.59 24.14
N LEU A 321 3.88 -14.98 22.87
CA LEU A 321 4.14 -14.08 21.75
C LEU A 321 2.92 -13.22 21.43
N GLU A 322 1.71 -13.79 21.32
CA GLU A 322 0.48 -13.02 21.11
C GLU A 322 0.23 -12.02 22.24
N ALA A 323 0.50 -12.42 23.49
CA ALA A 323 0.38 -11.54 24.66
C ALA A 323 1.40 -10.37 24.62
N ARG A 324 2.53 -10.52 23.94
CA ARG A 324 3.59 -9.49 23.82
C ARG A 324 3.48 -8.66 22.54
N GLU A 325 2.59 -9.00 21.61
CA GLU A 325 2.44 -8.36 20.30
C GLU A 325 1.09 -7.62 20.13
N PRO A 326 0.93 -6.43 20.72
CA PRO A 326 -0.18 -5.57 20.35
C PRO A 326 -0.01 -5.09 18.90
N GLY A 327 -1.11 -5.07 18.14
CA GLY A 327 -1.14 -4.56 16.77
C GLY A 327 -1.83 -5.48 15.76
N ASN A 328 -2.48 -6.55 16.20
CA ASN A 328 -3.47 -7.26 15.39
C ASN A 328 -4.88 -6.79 15.80
N THR A 329 -5.86 -6.79 14.90
CA THR A 329 -7.23 -6.24 15.13
C THR A 329 -8.05 -6.96 16.20
N THR A 330 -7.45 -7.93 16.89
CA THR A 330 -8.04 -8.71 17.98
C THR A 330 -7.18 -8.71 19.25
N SER A 331 -5.94 -8.17 19.21
CA SER A 331 -4.99 -8.24 20.32
C SER A 331 -4.80 -6.91 21.06
N THR A 332 -5.38 -5.80 20.59
CA THR A 332 -5.14 -4.47 21.20
C THR A 332 -6.21 -4.02 22.19
N ASN A 333 -7.23 -4.84 22.47
CA ASN A 333 -8.32 -4.52 23.39
C ASN A 333 -9.04 -3.20 23.04
N GLU A 334 -9.00 -2.79 21.77
CA GLU A 334 -9.45 -1.48 21.29
C GLU A 334 -10.96 -1.27 21.39
N PHE A 335 -11.73 -2.35 21.40
CA PHE A 335 -13.20 -2.33 21.48
C PHE A 335 -13.72 -2.56 22.90
N LEU A 336 -12.84 -2.67 23.89
CA LEU A 336 -13.26 -2.75 25.29
C LEU A 336 -13.74 -1.39 25.78
N PRO A 337 -14.72 -1.34 26.70
CA PRO A 337 -15.13 -0.10 27.33
C PRO A 337 -13.92 0.62 27.94
N ARG A 338 -13.91 1.95 27.90
CA ARG A 338 -12.89 2.78 28.58
C ARG A 338 -12.83 2.54 30.10
N SER A 339 -13.92 2.04 30.69
CA SER A 339 -13.97 1.68 32.11
C SER A 339 -13.29 0.36 32.44
N ALA A 340 -12.89 -0.43 31.45
CA ALA A 340 -12.19 -1.68 31.66
C ALA A 340 -10.68 -1.41 31.74
N ASP A 341 -10.10 -1.71 32.89
CA ASP A 341 -8.68 -1.51 33.17
C ASP A 341 -7.89 -2.78 32.80
N PHE A 342 -6.89 -2.61 31.95
CA PHE A 342 -5.98 -3.65 31.49
C PHE A 342 -4.60 -3.04 31.34
N GLU A 343 -3.57 -3.87 31.55
CA GLU A 343 -2.16 -3.50 31.48
C GLU A 343 -1.90 -2.52 30.32
N THR A 344 -1.55 -1.28 30.68
CA THR A 344 -1.31 -0.20 29.74
C THR A 344 0.09 -0.36 29.18
N TRP A 345 0.17 -0.70 27.89
CA TRP A 345 1.42 -0.68 27.14
C TRP A 345 1.93 0.75 27.01
N HIS A 346 3.13 1.04 27.49
CA HIS A 346 3.76 2.34 27.27
C HIS A 346 4.55 2.37 25.95
N GLU A 347 4.68 3.57 25.39
CA GLU A 347 5.42 3.82 24.16
C GLU A 347 6.91 3.44 24.36
N GLY A 348 7.37 2.40 23.67
CA GLY A 348 8.72 1.81 23.84
C GLY A 348 8.78 0.45 24.54
N GLU A 349 7.69 0.02 25.19
CA GLU A 349 7.55 -1.29 25.83
C GLU A 349 7.05 -2.35 24.85
N ALA A 350 6.02 -2.01 24.07
CA ALA A 350 5.55 -2.84 22.96
C ALA A 350 6.37 -2.53 21.70
N ARG A 351 7.32 -3.40 21.39
CA ARG A 351 7.99 -3.38 20.08
C ARG A 351 7.26 -4.47 19.28
N GLY A 352 6.56 -4.11 18.21
CA GLY A 352 5.86 -5.10 17.36
C GLY A 352 6.84 -6.03 16.66
N PHE A 353 6.55 -6.51 15.46
CA PHE A 353 7.41 -7.38 14.65
C PHE A 353 8.93 -7.04 14.68
N TRP A 354 9.26 -5.75 14.82
CA TRP A 354 10.60 -5.17 14.98
C TRP A 354 11.36 -5.55 16.28
N LEU A 355 10.69 -6.09 17.29
CA LEU A 355 11.30 -6.71 18.47
C LEU A 355 12.03 -7.98 18.05
N TYR A 356 11.44 -8.78 17.15
CA TYR A 356 12.05 -10.01 16.68
C TYR A 356 13.31 -9.74 15.90
N ASP A 357 13.27 -8.78 14.98
CA ASP A 357 14.44 -8.23 14.30
C ASP A 357 15.61 -7.92 15.24
N ARG A 358 15.28 -7.46 16.45
CA ARG A 358 16.25 -6.98 17.43
C ARG A 358 16.68 -8.03 18.44
N MET A 359 15.80 -8.97 18.78
CA MET A 359 16.00 -9.94 19.87
C MET A 359 16.35 -11.35 19.36
N PHE A 360 16.02 -11.67 18.11
CA PHE A 360 16.29 -12.96 17.49
C PHE A 360 17.01 -12.76 16.14
N PRO A 361 17.87 -13.68 15.70
CA PRO A 361 18.44 -13.64 14.35
C PRO A 361 17.32 -13.61 13.29
N ASP A 362 17.54 -12.97 12.15
CA ASP A 362 16.50 -12.80 11.11
C ASP A 362 15.85 -14.11 10.69
N ALA A 363 16.57 -15.23 10.74
CA ALA A 363 16.01 -16.54 10.42
C ALA A 363 15.06 -17.09 11.49
N GLY A 364 15.06 -16.59 12.72
CA GLY A 364 14.08 -16.99 13.75
C GLY A 364 12.68 -16.43 13.49
N TRP A 365 12.54 -15.36 12.70
CA TRP A 365 11.28 -14.65 12.55
C TRP A 365 10.89 -14.27 11.11
N VAL A 366 11.83 -13.88 10.23
CA VAL A 366 11.56 -13.82 8.77
C VAL A 366 11.26 -15.22 8.26
N ALA A 367 11.88 -16.22 8.88
CA ALA A 367 11.47 -17.60 8.79
C ALA A 367 10.59 -18.08 9.96
N GLY A 368 10.08 -17.18 10.80
CA GLY A 368 8.98 -17.44 11.74
C GLY A 368 7.64 -17.63 11.02
N GLN A 369 7.55 -17.27 9.74
CA GLN A 369 6.50 -17.81 8.85
C GLN A 369 6.73 -19.27 8.49
N VAL A 370 7.90 -19.83 8.76
CA VAL A 370 8.34 -21.16 8.34
C VAL A 370 8.84 -21.91 9.56
N MET A 371 7.89 -22.47 10.30
CA MET A 371 8.18 -23.11 11.57
C MET A 371 8.49 -24.60 11.34
N PRO A 372 9.57 -25.14 11.92
CA PRO A 372 9.77 -26.58 11.97
C PRO A 372 8.66 -27.18 12.83
N TRP A 373 7.83 -28.05 12.23
CA TRP A 373 6.75 -28.75 12.95
C TRP A 373 7.30 -29.81 13.91
N SER A 374 8.47 -30.37 13.60
CA SER A 374 9.20 -31.31 14.44
C SER A 374 10.71 -31.24 14.13
N GLY A 375 11.52 -31.49 15.16
CA GLY A 375 12.98 -31.52 15.06
C GLY A 375 13.63 -30.13 15.01
N GLN A 376 14.94 -30.12 14.78
CA GLN A 376 15.75 -28.91 14.68
C GLN A 376 16.02 -28.59 13.20
N VAL A 377 15.75 -27.36 12.77
CA VAL A 377 15.99 -26.92 11.39
C VAL A 377 16.68 -25.55 11.43
N GLY A 378 17.82 -25.42 10.74
CA GLY A 378 18.48 -24.15 10.48
C GLY A 378 17.95 -23.54 9.19
N ILE A 379 17.68 -22.24 9.19
CA ILE A 379 17.11 -21.54 8.02
C ILE A 379 18.12 -20.51 7.51
N HIS A 380 18.44 -20.55 6.21
CA HIS A 380 19.52 -19.77 5.58
C HIS A 380 19.01 -18.67 4.64
N GLY A 381 17.81 -18.83 4.12
CA GLY A 381 17.27 -17.92 3.13
C GLY A 381 15.78 -18.09 2.97
N VAL A 382 15.11 -16.96 2.71
CA VAL A 382 13.69 -16.93 2.38
C VAL A 382 13.54 -16.15 1.08
N SER A 383 12.80 -16.71 0.13
CA SER A 383 12.48 -16.03 -1.13
C SER A 383 10.99 -16.15 -1.43
N GLN A 384 10.43 -15.10 -2.02
CA GLN A 384 9.07 -15.12 -2.53
C GLN A 384 9.11 -15.24 -4.06
N ALA A 385 8.67 -16.39 -4.59
CA ALA A 385 8.61 -16.69 -6.02
C ALA A 385 7.17 -16.57 -6.53
N GLY A 386 6.75 -15.34 -6.78
CA GLY A 386 5.36 -15.03 -7.14
C GLY A 386 4.42 -15.39 -5.99
N LEU A 387 3.70 -16.51 -6.12
CA LEU A 387 2.69 -16.97 -5.18
C LEU A 387 3.20 -17.96 -4.13
N SER A 388 4.46 -18.41 -4.22
CA SER A 388 5.04 -19.38 -3.29
C SER A 388 6.20 -18.78 -2.51
N TRP A 389 6.28 -19.13 -1.24
CA TRP A 389 7.49 -18.95 -0.43
C TRP A 389 8.40 -20.15 -0.65
N VAL A 390 9.70 -19.88 -0.81
CA VAL A 390 10.74 -20.90 -0.88
C VAL A 390 11.73 -20.59 0.23
N VAL A 391 11.96 -21.57 1.09
CA VAL A 391 12.88 -21.46 2.22
C VAL A 391 14.03 -22.45 2.04
N ASP A 392 15.24 -21.95 2.24
CA ASP A 392 16.46 -22.73 2.24
C ASP A 392 16.79 -23.16 3.66
N VAL A 393 16.88 -24.47 3.89
CA VAL A 393 16.97 -25.08 5.23
C VAL A 393 18.07 -26.13 5.33
N SER A 394 18.68 -26.26 6.51
CA SER A 394 19.56 -27.36 6.89
C SER A 394 19.02 -28.12 8.09
N VAL A 395 19.17 -29.44 8.09
CA VAL A 395 18.82 -30.31 9.22
C VAL A 395 20.12 -30.77 9.90
N PRO A 396 20.28 -30.66 11.23
CA PRO A 396 21.48 -31.12 11.93
C PRO A 396 21.71 -32.63 11.73
N PRO A 397 22.97 -33.08 11.59
CA PRO A 397 23.29 -34.49 11.36
C PRO A 397 23.02 -35.42 12.55
N ASP A 398 22.92 -34.89 13.77
CA ASP A 398 22.94 -35.68 15.03
C ASP A 398 21.59 -35.79 15.76
N GLY A 399 20.49 -35.31 15.18
CA GLY A 399 19.16 -35.37 15.78
C GLY A 399 18.37 -36.60 15.35
N ASP A 400 18.29 -37.63 16.20
CA ASP A 400 17.35 -38.75 16.06
C ASP A 400 15.91 -38.23 16.04
N THR A 401 15.36 -37.91 14.88
CA THR A 401 14.00 -37.38 14.75
C THR A 401 13.35 -37.91 13.48
N GLY A 402 12.25 -38.65 13.65
CA GLY A 402 11.37 -39.02 12.55
C GLY A 402 10.98 -37.78 11.74
N GLY A 403 11.35 -37.78 10.46
CA GLY A 403 10.92 -36.82 9.44
C GLY A 403 10.68 -35.39 9.93
N GLY A 404 11.74 -34.61 10.07
CA GLY A 404 11.62 -33.16 10.27
C GLY A 404 10.87 -32.53 9.10
N GLY A 405 9.65 -32.08 9.34
CA GLY A 405 8.82 -31.37 8.38
C GLY A 405 8.84 -29.87 8.66
N VAL A 406 8.95 -29.08 7.59
CA VAL A 406 8.84 -27.62 7.67
C VAL A 406 7.44 -27.22 7.23
N LEU A 407 6.73 -26.45 8.05
CA LEU A 407 5.42 -25.88 7.73
C LEU A 407 5.59 -24.39 7.45
N ALA A 408 5.35 -24.00 6.20
CA ALA A 408 5.24 -22.59 5.83
C ALA A 408 3.78 -22.15 6.03
N PHE A 409 3.57 -21.12 6.84
CA PHE A 409 2.27 -20.49 7.04
C PHE A 409 2.01 -19.51 5.88
N HIS A 410 0.80 -19.59 5.32
CA HIS A 410 0.33 -18.77 4.20
C HIS A 410 -0.45 -17.54 4.67
#